data_AF-A0A351A9Z5-F1
#
_entry.id   AF-A0A351A9Z5-F1
#
_cell.length_a   1.000
_cell.length_b   1.000
_cell.length_c   1.000
_cell.angle_alpha   90.00
_cell.angle_beta   90.00
_cell.angle_gamma   90.00
#
_symmetry.space_group_name_H-M   'P 1'
#
loop_
_entity.id
_entity.type
_entity.pdbx_description
1 polymer ?
#
loop_
_entity_poly.entity_id
_entity_poly.type
_entity_poly.pdbx_seq_one_letter_code
_entity_poly.pdbx_strand_id
1 'polypeptide(L)'
;MKKIFIPLTLVAMAAVSQAVVIDTFGDFQFASFSNDGYSVNTAPGGTIAGAGARTFSADISANPNNRQIRMSNGSGNLTIQTGSGVAGNAFIILTGALNSGAPNSGNVSFPPLGDHTPMNLNLSAYNALEIDYLGNDQASTGISVVVYDNTFANSDVSAVFNPTVGNGTLSIPFSSIFSTVPASSVGLIGLRVDLPNANDIAFGEVRAVPEPATMIAMGAGLLALARRRRK
;
A
#
# COMPACT_ATOMS: atom_id res chain seq x y z
N MET A 1 37.58 -38.85 -36.20
CA MET A 1 36.23 -38.28 -36.00
C MET A 1 36.28 -37.29 -34.84
N LYS A 2 36.30 -35.97 -35.13
CA LYS A 2 36.37 -34.91 -34.11
C LYS A 2 34.95 -34.63 -33.59
N LYS A 3 34.70 -34.93 -32.31
CA LYS A 3 33.45 -34.59 -31.62
C LYS A 3 33.52 -33.11 -31.22
N ILE A 4 32.77 -32.27 -31.91
CA ILE A 4 32.58 -30.85 -31.56
C ILE A 4 31.57 -30.82 -30.41
N PHE A 5 32.02 -30.47 -29.21
CA PHE A 5 31.15 -30.16 -28.08
C PHE A 5 30.75 -28.69 -28.17
N ILE A 6 29.45 -28.43 -28.40
CA ILE A 6 28.84 -27.10 -28.30
C ILE A 6 28.44 -26.92 -26.82
N PRO A 7 29.01 -25.96 -26.06
CA PRO A 7 28.50 -25.67 -24.74
C PRO A 7 27.18 -24.91 -24.87
N LEU A 8 26.08 -25.58 -24.51
CA LEU A 8 24.77 -24.98 -24.36
C LEU A 8 24.79 -24.05 -23.13
N THR A 9 24.98 -22.75 -23.34
CA THR A 9 24.84 -21.73 -22.30
C THR A 9 23.37 -21.61 -21.91
N LEU A 10 22.96 -22.34 -20.87
CA LEU A 10 21.71 -22.13 -20.17
C LEU A 10 21.82 -20.83 -19.36
N VAL A 11 21.34 -19.72 -19.93
CA VAL A 11 21.15 -18.47 -19.19
C VAL A 11 19.90 -18.64 -18.33
N ALA A 12 20.07 -19.20 -17.14
CA ALA A 12 19.04 -19.11 -16.11
C ALA A 12 19.02 -17.66 -15.63
N MET A 13 18.12 -16.85 -16.20
CA MET A 13 17.80 -15.54 -15.66
C MET A 13 17.08 -15.75 -14.33
N ALA A 14 17.82 -15.73 -13.23
CA ALA A 14 17.22 -15.59 -11.91
C ALA A 14 16.69 -14.14 -11.83
N ALA A 15 15.38 -13.97 -12.00
CA ALA A 15 14.72 -12.69 -11.75
C ALA A 15 14.82 -12.40 -10.25
N VAL A 16 15.67 -11.45 -9.87
CA VAL A 16 15.71 -10.91 -8.50
C VAL A 16 14.41 -10.15 -8.31
N SER A 17 13.47 -10.70 -7.55
CA SER A 17 12.29 -9.95 -7.11
C SER A 17 12.77 -8.93 -6.07
N GLN A 18 12.99 -7.69 -6.49
CA GLN A 18 13.24 -6.57 -5.59
C GLN A 18 11.89 -6.11 -5.02
N ALA A 19 11.86 -5.59 -3.78
CA ALA A 19 10.66 -4.96 -3.24
C ALA A 19 10.09 -3.94 -4.24
N VAL A 20 8.78 -3.97 -4.45
CA VAL A 20 8.08 -2.99 -5.27
C VAL A 20 7.48 -1.94 -4.36
N VAL A 21 7.90 -0.70 -4.55
CA VAL A 21 7.33 0.46 -3.86
C VAL A 21 5.94 0.72 -4.42
N ILE A 22 4.93 0.66 -3.55
CA ILE A 22 3.52 0.88 -3.86
C ILE A 22 3.17 2.37 -3.78
N ASP A 23 3.64 3.06 -2.74
CA ASP A 23 3.50 4.50 -2.60
C ASP A 23 4.68 5.08 -1.82
N THR A 24 5.21 6.20 -2.31
CA THR A 24 6.32 6.97 -1.70
C THR A 24 5.86 8.22 -0.97
N PHE A 25 4.60 8.63 -1.14
CA PHE A 25 4.07 9.89 -0.64
C PHE A 25 4.91 11.12 -1.07
N GLY A 26 5.63 11.02 -2.18
CA GLY A 26 6.55 12.06 -2.68
C GLY A 26 5.86 13.23 -3.38
N ASP A 27 4.60 13.10 -3.75
CA ASP A 27 3.74 14.16 -4.26
C ASP A 27 3.04 14.95 -3.15
N PHE A 28 2.27 15.97 -3.52
CA PHE A 28 1.52 16.79 -2.59
C PHE A 28 0.02 16.55 -2.75
N GLN A 29 -0.64 16.14 -1.67
CA GLN A 29 -2.09 16.16 -1.51
C GLN A 29 -2.40 16.57 -0.07
N PHE A 30 -3.45 17.36 0.09
CA PHE A 30 -3.95 17.77 1.39
C PHE A 30 -5.47 17.62 1.40
N ALA A 31 -6.00 17.07 2.50
CA ALA A 31 -7.43 17.00 2.73
C ALA A 31 -7.73 17.18 4.22
N SER A 32 -8.87 17.79 4.51
CA SER A 32 -9.32 18.01 5.87
C SER A 32 -10.82 17.78 5.99
N PHE A 33 -11.20 16.96 6.97
CA PHE A 33 -12.56 16.44 7.12
C PHE A 33 -13.05 16.73 8.53
N SER A 34 -14.13 17.50 8.66
CA SER A 34 -14.85 17.67 9.94
C SER A 34 -16.12 16.81 10.03
N ASN A 35 -16.54 16.25 8.90
CA ASN A 35 -17.54 15.20 8.74
C ASN A 35 -16.99 14.16 7.77
N ASP A 36 -17.74 13.09 7.54
CA ASP A 36 -17.40 12.09 6.52
C ASP A 36 -17.17 12.73 5.16
N GLY A 37 -16.20 12.19 4.44
CA GLY A 37 -15.91 12.66 3.09
C GLY A 37 -14.64 12.08 2.51
N TYR A 38 -14.43 12.38 1.24
CA TYR A 38 -13.24 12.01 0.50
C TYR A 38 -12.71 13.15 -0.36
N SER A 39 -11.42 13.06 -0.69
CA SER A 39 -10.70 13.96 -1.58
C SER A 39 -9.73 13.14 -2.42
N VAL A 40 -9.86 13.24 -3.74
CA VAL A 40 -9.06 12.52 -4.73
C VAL A 40 -8.02 13.45 -5.31
N ASN A 41 -6.76 12.99 -5.37
CA ASN A 41 -5.74 13.62 -6.19
C ASN A 41 -5.18 12.59 -7.18
N THR A 42 -4.98 13.03 -8.41
CA THR A 42 -4.27 12.21 -9.39
C THR A 42 -2.78 12.29 -9.06
N ALA A 43 -2.20 11.15 -8.70
CA ALA A 43 -0.80 11.12 -8.32
C ALA A 43 0.07 11.16 -9.60
N PRO A 44 1.18 11.92 -9.60
CA PRO A 44 2.13 11.90 -10.70
C PRO A 44 2.66 10.48 -10.97
N GLY A 45 3.00 10.18 -12.22
CA GLY A 45 3.60 8.89 -12.57
C GLY A 45 4.87 8.63 -11.75
N GLY A 46 4.96 7.45 -11.13
CA GLY A 46 6.11 7.01 -10.34
C GLY A 46 6.00 7.23 -8.83
N THR A 47 4.98 7.93 -8.33
CA THR A 47 4.74 8.00 -6.88
C THR A 47 3.92 6.82 -6.36
N ILE A 48 2.99 6.31 -7.19
CA ILE A 48 2.18 5.12 -6.93
C ILE A 48 2.50 4.03 -7.96
N ALA A 49 2.68 2.78 -7.51
CA ALA A 49 2.86 1.63 -8.40
C ALA A 49 1.68 1.47 -9.35
N GLY A 50 1.97 1.37 -10.64
CA GLY A 50 0.94 1.23 -11.68
C GLY A 50 0.34 2.55 -12.17
N ALA A 51 0.72 3.69 -11.59
CA ALA A 51 0.22 5.05 -11.86
C ALA A 51 -1.31 5.19 -11.68
N GLY A 52 -1.75 6.11 -10.82
CA GLY A 52 -3.16 6.18 -10.46
C GLY A 52 -3.55 7.37 -9.59
N ALA A 53 -4.67 7.25 -8.90
CA ALA A 53 -5.19 8.26 -7.99
C ALA A 53 -4.98 7.84 -6.53
N ARG A 54 -4.61 8.81 -5.69
CA ARG A 54 -4.67 8.68 -4.23
C ARG A 54 -5.93 9.38 -3.74
N THR A 55 -6.77 8.64 -3.03
CA THR A 55 -7.92 9.20 -2.33
C THR A 55 -7.67 9.19 -0.84
N PHE A 56 -7.76 10.36 -0.22
CA PHE A 56 -7.91 10.49 1.22
C PHE A 56 -9.38 10.48 1.55
N SER A 57 -9.77 9.63 2.49
CA SER A 57 -11.14 9.52 2.97
C SER A 57 -11.20 9.49 4.48
N ALA A 58 -12.29 9.98 5.05
CA ALA A 58 -12.53 9.96 6.49
C ALA A 58 -13.94 9.45 6.79
N ASP A 59 -14.04 8.62 7.82
CA ASP A 59 -15.28 8.14 8.44
C ASP A 59 -15.23 8.53 9.93
N ILE A 60 -16.00 9.53 10.32
CA ILE A 60 -15.87 10.19 11.62
C ILE A 60 -16.95 9.65 12.56
N SER A 61 -16.52 8.84 13.53
CA SER A 61 -17.42 8.22 14.51
C SER A 61 -17.71 9.12 15.71
N ALA A 62 -16.81 10.07 16.04
CA ALA A 62 -17.02 11.06 17.09
C ALA A 62 -16.35 12.38 16.75
N ASN A 63 -17.09 13.49 16.88
CA ASN A 63 -16.56 14.85 16.69
C ASN A 63 -17.43 15.94 17.37
N PRO A 64 -17.50 15.99 18.71
CA PRO A 64 -18.40 16.89 19.43
C PRO A 64 -18.08 18.38 19.25
N ASN A 65 -16.86 18.71 18.78
CA ASN A 65 -16.36 20.07 18.69
C ASN A 65 -16.10 20.52 17.23
N ASN A 66 -16.62 19.80 16.24
CA ASN A 66 -16.42 20.08 14.80
C ASN A 66 -14.93 20.29 14.43
N ARG A 67 -14.05 19.47 15.01
CA ARG A 67 -12.62 19.44 14.72
C ARG A 67 -12.33 18.54 13.51
N GLN A 68 -11.12 18.57 13.01
CA GLN A 68 -10.79 17.93 11.73
C GLN A 68 -9.91 16.69 11.92
N ILE A 69 -10.12 15.70 11.05
CA ILE A 69 -9.07 14.78 10.60
C ILE A 69 -8.35 15.47 9.44
N ARG A 70 -7.03 15.59 9.52
CA ARG A 70 -6.18 16.18 8.48
C ARG A 70 -5.28 15.11 7.92
N MET A 71 -5.29 14.96 6.60
CA MET A 71 -4.39 14.09 5.87
C MET A 71 -3.58 14.95 4.91
N SER A 72 -2.27 14.81 4.98
CA SER A 72 -1.37 15.53 4.10
C SER A 72 -0.21 14.64 3.75
N ASN A 73 0.14 14.57 2.47
CA ASN A 73 1.44 14.10 2.08
C ASN A 73 2.25 15.19 1.38
N GLY A 74 3.56 15.10 1.54
CA GLY A 74 4.53 16.00 0.97
C GLY A 74 5.91 15.67 1.48
N SER A 75 6.93 15.84 0.64
CA SER A 75 8.33 15.56 1.02
C SER A 75 8.60 14.10 1.43
N GLY A 76 7.86 13.14 0.87
CA GLY A 76 8.13 11.70 1.08
C GLY A 76 7.54 11.13 2.36
N ASN A 77 6.52 11.77 2.93
CA ASN A 77 5.73 11.22 4.02
C ASN A 77 4.25 11.59 3.87
N LEU A 78 3.41 10.80 4.54
CA LEU A 78 2.00 11.06 4.75
C LEU A 78 1.78 11.25 6.25
N THR A 79 1.17 12.35 6.66
CA THR A 79 0.75 12.60 8.04
C THR A 79 -0.77 12.57 8.13
N ILE A 80 -1.27 11.90 9.17
CA ILE A 80 -2.68 11.88 9.55
C ILE A 80 -2.76 12.43 10.96
N GLN A 81 -3.51 13.49 11.14
CA GLN A 81 -3.63 14.18 12.41
C GLN A 81 -5.10 14.32 12.81
N THR A 82 -5.40 14.10 14.08
CA THR A 82 -6.77 14.26 14.58
C THR A 82 -6.84 15.29 15.71
N GLY A 83 -7.82 16.18 15.63
CA GLY A 83 -8.10 17.08 16.73
C GLY A 83 -8.57 16.32 17.97
N SER A 84 -8.33 16.87 19.16
CA SER A 84 -8.82 16.22 20.39
C SER A 84 -10.35 16.07 20.39
N GLY A 85 -10.87 14.94 20.85
CA GLY A 85 -12.29 14.61 20.76
C GLY A 85 -12.73 14.06 19.40
N VAL A 86 -11.84 13.97 18.41
CA VAL A 86 -12.12 13.34 17.12
C VAL A 86 -11.68 11.88 17.16
N ALA A 87 -12.58 10.96 16.82
CA ALA A 87 -12.27 9.55 16.58
C ALA A 87 -12.95 9.10 15.28
N GLY A 88 -12.36 8.11 14.61
CA GLY A 88 -12.87 7.64 13.33
C GLY A 88 -11.86 6.78 12.58
N ASN A 89 -12.05 6.68 11.27
CA ASN A 89 -11.17 5.99 10.35
C ASN A 89 -10.65 6.99 9.32
N ALA A 90 -9.35 6.94 9.02
CA ALA A 90 -8.80 7.54 7.82
C ALA A 90 -8.51 6.43 6.80
N PHE A 91 -8.84 6.66 5.55
CA PHE A 91 -8.53 5.76 4.45
C PHE A 91 -7.58 6.43 3.48
N ILE A 92 -6.55 5.69 3.08
CA ILE A 92 -5.65 6.04 1.98
C ILE A 92 -5.84 5.01 0.91
N ILE A 93 -6.54 5.40 -0.15
CA ILE A 93 -6.98 4.52 -1.21
C ILE A 93 -6.11 4.80 -2.44
N LEU A 94 -5.40 3.78 -2.88
CA LEU A 94 -4.61 3.76 -4.09
C LEU A 94 -5.40 2.98 -5.13
N THR A 95 -5.77 3.65 -6.21
CA THR A 95 -6.54 3.07 -7.30
C THR A 95 -6.02 3.60 -8.64
N GLY A 96 -6.60 3.19 -9.75
CA GLY A 96 -6.25 3.72 -11.07
C GLY A 96 -6.71 5.18 -11.22
N ALA A 97 -6.79 5.64 -12.47
CA ALA A 97 -7.22 7.00 -12.76
C ALA A 97 -8.69 7.25 -12.34
N LEU A 98 -9.02 8.51 -12.04
CA LEU A 98 -10.39 8.97 -11.92
C LEU A 98 -11.03 9.05 -13.32
N ASN A 99 -12.26 8.55 -13.46
CA ASN A 99 -13.01 8.59 -14.71
C ASN A 99 -13.34 10.04 -15.10
N SER A 100 -13.43 10.30 -16.40
CA SER A 100 -13.78 11.64 -16.90
C SER A 100 -15.14 12.09 -16.38
N GLY A 101 -15.18 13.26 -15.74
CA GLY A 101 -16.41 13.84 -15.19
C GLY A 101 -16.79 13.34 -13.79
N ALA A 102 -16.04 12.37 -13.24
CA ALA A 102 -16.23 11.98 -11.86
C ALA A 102 -15.76 13.09 -10.89
N PRO A 103 -16.42 13.24 -9.74
CA PRO A 103 -16.05 14.22 -8.74
C PRO A 103 -14.68 13.88 -8.10
N ASN A 104 -13.89 14.90 -7.83
CA ASN A 104 -12.62 14.77 -7.10
C ASN A 104 -12.79 14.89 -5.58
N SER A 105 -14.01 15.04 -5.08
CA SER A 105 -14.34 15.11 -3.65
C SER A 105 -15.82 14.82 -3.41
N GLY A 106 -16.16 14.39 -2.20
CA GLY A 106 -17.54 14.15 -1.81
C GLY A 106 -17.72 14.00 -0.31
N ASN A 107 -18.99 13.95 0.13
CA ASN A 107 -19.39 13.93 1.54
C ASN A 107 -19.78 12.53 2.03
N VAL A 108 -19.19 11.49 1.44
CA VAL A 108 -19.36 10.10 1.84
C VAL A 108 -18.00 9.53 2.24
N SER A 109 -17.98 8.58 3.19
CA SER A 109 -16.73 8.09 3.78
C SER A 109 -15.88 7.22 2.85
N PHE A 110 -16.37 6.87 1.65
CA PHE A 110 -15.62 6.14 0.63
C PHE A 110 -16.07 6.58 -0.77
N PRO A 111 -15.13 6.84 -1.71
CA PRO A 111 -15.49 7.23 -3.08
C PRO A 111 -16.24 6.10 -3.80
N PRO A 112 -17.24 6.39 -4.66
CA PRO A 112 -17.87 5.38 -5.49
C PRO A 112 -16.84 4.68 -6.39
N LEU A 113 -16.75 3.35 -6.33
CA LEU A 113 -15.75 2.61 -7.12
C LEU A 113 -15.94 2.79 -8.64
N GLY A 114 -17.19 3.00 -9.09
CA GLY A 114 -17.50 3.27 -10.50
C GLY A 114 -16.95 4.61 -11.03
N ASP A 115 -16.51 5.50 -10.15
CA ASP A 115 -15.85 6.76 -10.51
C ASP A 115 -14.37 6.57 -10.86
N HIS A 116 -13.81 5.37 -10.63
CA HIS A 116 -12.41 5.07 -10.87
C HIS A 116 -12.23 3.98 -11.92
N THR A 117 -11.09 4.00 -12.61
CA THR A 117 -10.56 2.82 -13.29
C THR A 117 -9.78 1.96 -12.29
N PRO A 118 -9.87 0.62 -12.35
CA PRO A 118 -9.05 -0.25 -11.53
C PRO A 118 -7.57 -0.18 -11.94
N MET A 119 -6.67 -0.31 -10.96
CA MET A 119 -5.27 -0.65 -11.24
C MET A 119 -5.17 -2.05 -11.86
N ASN A 120 -4.01 -2.35 -12.45
CA ASN A 120 -3.69 -3.70 -12.89
C ASN A 120 -2.36 -4.15 -12.29
N LEU A 121 -2.32 -4.19 -10.96
CA LEU A 121 -1.11 -4.49 -10.22
C LEU A 121 -0.99 -6.01 -10.01
N ASN A 122 0.14 -6.57 -10.43
CA ASN A 122 0.48 -7.97 -10.19
C ASN A 122 1.48 -8.07 -9.03
N LEU A 123 1.00 -8.55 -7.89
CA LEU A 123 1.78 -8.78 -6.68
C LEU A 123 2.08 -10.26 -6.43
N SER A 124 1.87 -11.16 -7.39
CA SER A 124 2.02 -12.60 -7.16
C SER A 124 3.45 -13.06 -6.82
N ALA A 125 4.45 -12.20 -6.99
CA ALA A 125 5.85 -12.45 -6.65
C ALA A 125 6.24 -11.97 -5.23
N TYR A 126 5.30 -11.40 -4.48
CA TYR A 126 5.48 -10.85 -3.13
C TYR A 126 4.65 -11.63 -2.12
N ASN A 127 4.96 -11.47 -0.84
CA ASN A 127 4.31 -12.21 0.23
C ASN A 127 3.85 -11.33 1.41
N ALA A 128 4.25 -10.07 1.45
CA ALA A 128 3.84 -9.14 2.49
C ALA A 128 3.81 -7.69 1.97
N LEU A 129 2.94 -6.87 2.56
CA LEU A 129 3.05 -5.43 2.50
C LEU A 129 3.83 -4.96 3.72
N GLU A 130 4.87 -4.17 3.49
CA GLU A 130 5.54 -3.41 4.54
C GLU A 130 5.07 -1.96 4.48
N ILE A 131 4.69 -1.45 5.64
CA ILE A 131 4.25 -0.07 5.83
C ILE A 131 5.19 0.54 6.86
N ASP A 132 6.05 1.46 6.40
CA ASP A 132 6.91 2.22 7.29
C ASP A 132 6.10 3.35 7.94
N TYR A 133 6.10 3.40 9.26
CA TYR A 133 5.50 4.50 10.03
C TYR A 133 6.59 5.29 10.75
N LEU A 134 6.54 6.60 10.60
CA LEU A 134 7.55 7.55 11.08
C LEU A 134 7.23 8.06 12.49
N GLY A 135 5.99 7.91 12.92
CA GLY A 135 5.49 8.32 14.22
C GLY A 135 4.07 7.82 14.42
N ASN A 136 3.74 7.38 15.62
CA ASN A 136 2.41 6.97 16.05
C ASN A 136 2.29 7.32 17.53
N ASP A 137 1.25 8.06 17.89
CA ASP A 137 1.10 8.57 19.25
C ASP A 137 0.45 7.57 20.20
N GLN A 138 -0.36 6.63 19.68
CA GLN A 138 -1.15 5.71 20.50
C GLN A 138 -1.02 4.25 20.08
N ALA A 139 -0.87 3.36 21.05
CA ALA A 139 -0.82 1.91 20.79
C ALA A 139 -2.17 1.33 20.32
N SER A 140 -3.26 2.06 20.54
CA SER A 140 -4.61 1.69 20.09
C SER A 140 -4.89 2.06 18.63
N THR A 141 -3.96 2.71 17.93
CA THR A 141 -4.08 2.91 16.47
C THR A 141 -4.19 1.56 15.79
N GLY A 142 -5.19 1.39 14.92
CA GLY A 142 -5.40 0.17 14.15
C GLY A 142 -5.05 0.42 12.68
N ILE A 143 -4.40 -0.52 12.03
CA ILE A 143 -4.13 -0.50 10.59
C ILE A 143 -4.64 -1.80 9.98
N SER A 144 -5.48 -1.70 8.97
CA SER A 144 -5.88 -2.83 8.12
C SER A 144 -5.74 -2.45 6.66
N VAL A 145 -5.56 -3.46 5.81
CA VAL A 145 -5.43 -3.31 4.37
C VAL A 145 -6.71 -3.81 3.72
N VAL A 146 -7.29 -2.99 2.86
CA VAL A 146 -8.42 -3.33 2.00
C VAL A 146 -7.87 -3.52 0.59
N VAL A 147 -8.28 -4.57 -0.10
CA VAL A 147 -7.95 -4.76 -1.53
C VAL A 147 -9.20 -5.05 -2.32
N TYR A 148 -9.23 -4.59 -3.57
CA TYR A 148 -10.20 -5.04 -4.57
C TYR A 148 -9.48 -5.67 -5.75
N ASP A 149 -10.15 -6.60 -6.43
CA ASP A 149 -9.68 -7.09 -7.72
C ASP A 149 -9.71 -5.99 -8.80
N ASN A 150 -9.05 -6.25 -9.93
CA ASN A 150 -8.98 -5.33 -11.08
C ASN A 150 -10.30 -5.19 -11.86
N THR A 151 -11.40 -5.71 -11.33
CA THR A 151 -12.76 -5.51 -11.84
C THR A 151 -13.68 -4.86 -10.80
N PHE A 152 -13.16 -4.55 -9.61
CA PHE A 152 -13.91 -4.12 -8.43
C PHE A 152 -15.08 -5.06 -8.04
N ALA A 153 -15.00 -6.34 -8.42
CA ALA A 153 -16.07 -7.30 -8.18
C ALA A 153 -15.92 -7.98 -6.81
N ASN A 154 -14.69 -8.27 -6.40
CA ASN A 154 -14.37 -8.89 -5.12
C ASN A 154 -13.48 -7.96 -4.29
N SER A 155 -13.60 -8.08 -2.98
CA SER A 155 -12.79 -7.36 -2.01
C SER A 155 -12.39 -8.25 -0.84
N ASP A 156 -11.18 -8.04 -0.33
CA ASP A 156 -10.74 -8.60 0.92
C ASP A 156 -10.27 -7.50 1.88
N VAL A 157 -10.32 -7.78 3.17
CA VAL A 157 -9.81 -6.91 4.23
C VAL A 157 -8.94 -7.75 5.17
N SER A 158 -7.76 -7.23 5.50
CA SER A 158 -6.88 -7.89 6.44
C SER A 158 -7.41 -7.85 7.88
N ALA A 159 -6.79 -8.66 8.74
CA ALA A 159 -6.87 -8.40 10.18
C ALA A 159 -6.36 -6.99 10.52
N VAL A 160 -6.76 -6.48 11.68
CA VAL A 160 -6.26 -5.21 12.23
C VAL A 160 -4.91 -5.47 12.91
N PHE A 161 -3.95 -4.61 12.61
CA PHE A 161 -2.62 -4.59 13.20
C PHE A 161 -2.41 -3.29 13.97
N ASN A 162 -1.87 -3.38 15.18
CA ASN A 162 -1.65 -2.21 16.03
C ASN A 162 -0.16 -1.85 16.04
N PRO A 163 0.29 -0.79 15.35
CA PRO A 163 1.66 -0.31 15.47
C PRO A 163 1.97 0.12 16.91
N THR A 164 3.21 -0.05 17.34
CA THR A 164 3.66 0.48 18.63
C THR A 164 3.71 2.00 18.59
N VAL A 165 3.68 2.64 19.77
CA VAL A 165 3.97 4.08 19.89
C VAL A 165 5.40 4.35 19.41
N GLY A 166 5.61 5.46 18.70
CA GLY A 166 6.89 5.80 18.08
C GLY A 166 6.94 5.45 16.59
N ASN A 167 8.08 4.98 16.10
CA ASN A 167 8.30 4.65 14.69
C ASN A 167 8.62 3.16 14.49
N GLY A 168 8.49 2.67 13.25
CA GLY A 168 8.79 1.29 12.90
C GLY A 168 8.28 0.89 11.53
N THR A 169 8.25 -0.41 11.30
CA THR A 169 7.71 -1.01 10.08
C THR A 169 6.69 -2.06 10.47
N LEU A 170 5.50 -1.96 9.90
CA LEU A 170 4.47 -2.99 10.02
C LEU A 170 4.58 -3.93 8.81
N SER A 171 4.70 -5.24 9.05
CA SER A 171 4.69 -6.26 8.01
C SER A 171 3.37 -7.02 8.04
N ILE A 172 2.56 -6.85 6.99
CA ILE A 172 1.25 -7.46 6.84
C ILE A 172 1.36 -8.59 5.81
N PRO A 173 1.25 -9.87 6.22
CA PRO A 173 1.41 -10.98 5.31
C PRO A 173 0.24 -11.05 4.32
N PHE A 174 0.53 -11.40 3.07
CA PHE A 174 -0.46 -11.55 2.00
C PHE A 174 -1.49 -12.63 2.32
N SER A 175 -1.12 -13.65 3.10
CA SER A 175 -2.07 -14.65 3.60
C SER A 175 -3.16 -14.07 4.50
N SER A 176 -2.94 -12.88 5.08
CA SER A 176 -3.97 -12.14 5.82
C SER A 176 -4.78 -11.19 4.94
N ILE A 177 -4.28 -10.82 3.75
CA ILE A 177 -4.90 -9.85 2.85
C ILE A 177 -5.70 -10.56 1.75
N PHE A 178 -5.10 -11.52 1.06
CA PHE A 178 -5.64 -12.12 -0.15
C PHE A 178 -6.29 -13.47 0.15
N SER A 179 -7.62 -13.46 0.19
CA SER A 179 -8.47 -14.64 0.40
C SER A 179 -9.29 -14.93 -0.85
N THR A 180 -10.04 -13.94 -1.32
CA THR A 180 -10.87 -14.01 -2.55
C THR A 180 -10.23 -13.27 -3.72
N VAL A 181 -9.55 -12.16 -3.45
CA VAL A 181 -8.86 -11.34 -4.45
C VAL A 181 -7.52 -12.01 -4.79
N PRO A 182 -7.27 -12.36 -6.07
CA PRO A 182 -5.98 -12.91 -6.45
C PRO A 182 -4.91 -11.81 -6.47
N ALA A 183 -3.76 -12.07 -5.83
CA ALA A 183 -2.64 -11.12 -5.80
C ALA A 183 -2.10 -10.76 -7.18
N SER A 184 -2.40 -11.54 -8.23
CA SER A 184 -2.03 -11.22 -9.61
C SER A 184 -2.92 -10.18 -10.31
N SER A 185 -4.01 -9.75 -9.67
CA SER A 185 -5.07 -8.96 -10.30
C SER A 185 -5.62 -7.89 -9.35
N VAL A 186 -4.76 -7.07 -8.77
CA VAL A 186 -5.14 -6.06 -7.77
C VAL A 186 -5.53 -4.74 -8.45
N GLY A 187 -6.76 -4.28 -8.19
CA GLY A 187 -7.34 -3.04 -8.73
C GLY A 187 -7.34 -1.86 -7.76
N LEU A 188 -7.33 -2.13 -6.47
CA LEU A 188 -7.28 -1.12 -5.41
C LEU A 188 -6.50 -1.68 -4.23
N ILE A 189 -5.68 -0.82 -3.62
CA ILE A 189 -5.12 -1.06 -2.29
C ILE A 189 -5.52 0.13 -1.41
N GLY A 190 -6.19 -0.15 -0.31
CA GLY A 190 -6.59 0.82 0.70
C GLY A 190 -5.89 0.54 2.01
N LEU A 191 -5.36 1.57 2.66
CA LEU A 191 -4.98 1.51 4.06
C LEU A 191 -6.11 2.11 4.87
N ARG A 192 -6.75 1.32 5.73
CA ARG A 192 -7.69 1.80 6.75
C ARG A 192 -6.92 1.98 8.04
N VAL A 193 -6.95 3.20 8.55
CA VAL A 193 -6.30 3.61 9.79
C VAL A 193 -7.38 3.96 10.81
N ASP A 194 -7.57 3.12 11.81
CA ASP A 194 -8.46 3.36 12.94
C ASP A 194 -7.78 4.35 13.88
N LEU A 195 -8.36 5.55 14.00
CA LEU A 195 -7.82 6.67 14.76
C LEU A 195 -8.57 6.78 16.09
N PRO A 196 -7.96 6.36 17.21
CA PRO A 196 -8.49 6.63 18.52
C PRO A 196 -8.48 8.16 18.79
N ASN A 197 -9.18 8.57 19.84
CA ASN A 197 -9.35 9.99 20.16
C ASN A 197 -7.98 10.71 20.28
N ALA A 198 -7.79 11.79 19.51
CA ALA A 198 -6.58 12.61 19.54
C ALA A 198 -5.29 11.84 19.19
N ASN A 199 -5.35 11.08 18.10
CA ASN A 199 -4.22 10.31 17.58
C ASN A 199 -3.64 10.95 16.32
N ASP A 200 -2.31 11.03 16.29
CA ASP A 200 -1.53 11.39 15.12
C ASP A 200 -0.66 10.19 14.70
N ILE A 201 -0.59 9.95 13.39
CA ILE A 201 0.27 8.91 12.81
C ILE A 201 0.85 9.41 11.48
N ALA A 202 2.10 9.06 11.22
CA ALA A 202 2.79 9.38 9.98
C ALA A 202 3.34 8.12 9.31
N PHE A 203 3.21 8.05 7.98
CA PHE A 203 3.71 6.99 7.12
C PHE A 203 4.83 7.50 6.21
N GLY A 204 5.81 6.64 5.91
CA GLY A 204 6.92 6.94 5.02
C GLY A 204 6.76 6.31 3.66
N GLU A 205 6.75 4.98 3.59
CA GLU A 205 6.64 4.23 2.35
C GLU A 205 5.74 3.00 2.55
N VAL A 206 5.02 2.64 1.49
CA VAL A 206 4.31 1.38 1.38
C VAL A 206 4.99 0.56 0.30
N ARG A 207 5.43 -0.67 0.61
CA ARG A 207 6.08 -1.56 -0.35
C ARG A 207 5.60 -2.99 -0.25
N ALA A 208 5.58 -3.70 -1.37
CA ALA A 208 5.40 -5.14 -1.42
C ALA A 208 6.78 -5.82 -1.42
N VAL A 209 7.00 -6.74 -0.48
CA VAL A 209 8.29 -7.43 -0.32
C VAL A 209 8.17 -8.92 -0.64
N PRO A 210 9.21 -9.55 -1.22
CA PRO A 210 9.28 -11.00 -1.37
C PRO A 210 9.67 -11.70 -0.06
N GLU A 211 9.43 -13.01 0.03
CA GLU A 211 9.79 -13.80 1.20
C GLU A 211 11.29 -13.70 1.53
N PRO A 212 11.67 -13.43 2.80
CA PRO A 212 13.07 -13.42 3.23
C PRO A 212 13.79 -14.74 2.92
N ALA A 213 13.08 -15.87 3.00
CA ALA A 213 13.63 -17.19 2.68
C ALA A 213 13.95 -17.35 1.19
N THR A 214 13.14 -16.79 0.30
CA THR A 214 13.37 -16.81 -1.15
C THR A 214 14.61 -15.99 -1.51
N MET A 215 14.82 -14.85 -0.86
CA MET A 215 16.05 -14.06 -1.04
C MET A 215 17.31 -14.82 -0.61
N ILE A 216 17.27 -15.51 0.53
CA ILE A 216 18.40 -16.31 1.03
C ILE A 216 18.65 -17.54 0.13
N ALA A 217 17.60 -18.26 -0.27
CA ALA A 217 17.73 -19.44 -1.14
C ALA A 217 18.28 -19.06 -2.53
N MET A 218 17.89 -17.92 -3.07
CA MET A 218 18.45 -17.37 -4.30
C MET A 218 19.90 -16.93 -4.13
N GLY A 219 20.23 -16.25 -3.03
CA GLY A 219 21.61 -15.89 -2.70
C GLY A 219 22.52 -17.12 -2.59
N ALA A 220 22.05 -18.18 -1.93
CA ALA A 220 22.75 -19.46 -1.81
C ALA A 220 22.87 -20.19 -3.16
N GLY A 221 21.82 -20.18 -3.99
CA GLY A 221 21.81 -20.77 -5.32
C GLY A 221 22.78 -20.10 -6.30
N LEU A 222 22.88 -18.77 -6.26
CA LEU A 222 23.85 -17.99 -7.05
C LEU A 222 25.28 -18.25 -6.57
N LEU A 223 25.52 -18.35 -5.26
CA LEU A 223 26.84 -18.70 -4.72
C LEU A 223 27.26 -20.11 -5.13
N ALA A 224 26.33 -21.07 -5.09
CA ALA A 224 26.57 -22.45 -5.52
C ALA A 224 26.89 -22.53 -7.02
N LEU A 225 26.19 -21.75 -7.86
CA LEU A 225 26.45 -21.66 -9.30
C LEU A 225 27.81 -20.99 -9.60
N ALA A 226 28.16 -19.93 -8.88
CA ALA A 226 29.46 -19.26 -8.99
C ALA A 226 30.61 -20.19 -8.56
N ARG A 227 30.42 -21.01 -7.52
CA ARG A 227 31.39 -22.02 -7.09
C ARG A 227 31.56 -23.14 -8.10
N ARG A 228 30.49 -23.53 -8.81
CA ARG A 228 30.55 -24.53 -9.88
C ARG A 228 31.27 -24.03 -11.14
N ARG A 229 31.25 -22.71 -11.41
CA ARG A 229 31.98 -22.09 -12.53
C ARG A 229 33.50 -21.91 -12.28
N ARG A 230 33.96 -22.05 -11.04
CA ARG A 230 35.38 -21.94 -10.67
C ARG A 230 36.10 -23.29 -10.56
N LYS A 231 35.40 -24.40 -10.76
CA LYS A 231 35.98 -25.74 -10.95
C LYS A 231 35.96 -26.10 -12.42
#